data_AF-A0A1E4XFY1-F1
#
_entry.id   AF-A0A1E4XFY1-F1
#
_cell.length_a   1.000
_cell.length_b   1.000
_cell.length_c   1.000
_cell.angle_alpha   90.00
_cell.angle_beta   90.00
_cell.angle_gamma   90.00
#
_symmetry.space_group_name_H-M   'P 1'
#
loop_
_entity.id
_entity.type
_entity.pdbx_description
1 polymer ?
#
loop_
_entity_poly.entity_id
_entity_poly.type
_entity_poly.pdbx_seq_one_letter_code
_entity_poly.pdbx_strand_id
1 'polypeptide(L)'
;MRKLTQLVLLATVLVTTPAFAEMKIAVLNYQMALLESDAAKRYAVDAEKKFGPQLTKLKTLESSAKGIQDRLVAGGDKMQQGERERLELEFKQKARDYQFQSKELNEAKAVADREMLKQLKPKLDSAVEEVIKKGAFDLVFERGAVIDVKPQYDITRQVIERMNQLK
;
A
#
# COMPACT_ATOMS: atom_id res chain seq x y z
N MET A 1 -22.06 -45.74 -53.72
CA MET A 1 -20.74 -45.33 -53.19
C MET A 1 -20.50 -43.82 -53.31
N ARG A 2 -20.43 -43.22 -54.52
CA ARG A 2 -20.15 -41.76 -54.71
C ARG A 2 -21.10 -40.78 -54.01
N LYS A 3 -22.40 -41.11 -53.89
CA LYS A 3 -23.38 -40.23 -53.24
C LYS A 3 -23.35 -40.30 -51.71
N LEU A 4 -22.94 -41.44 -51.15
CA LEU A 4 -22.70 -41.58 -49.70
C LEU A 4 -21.45 -40.84 -49.26
N THR A 5 -20.38 -40.88 -50.06
CA THR A 5 -19.17 -40.09 -49.81
C THR A 5 -19.44 -38.58 -49.88
N GLN A 6 -20.34 -38.13 -50.77
CA GLN A 6 -20.75 -36.73 -50.84
C GLN A 6 -21.59 -36.29 -49.64
N LEU A 7 -22.44 -37.18 -49.10
CA LEU A 7 -23.25 -36.89 -47.91
C LEU A 7 -22.40 -36.78 -46.64
N VAL A 8 -21.38 -37.63 -46.51
CA VAL A 8 -20.41 -37.60 -45.39
C VAL A 8 -19.57 -36.33 -45.42
N LEU A 9 -19.15 -35.88 -46.61
CA LEU A 9 -18.35 -34.65 -46.78
C LEU A 9 -19.16 -33.37 -46.52
N LEU A 10 -20.48 -33.40 -46.73
CA LEU A 10 -21.38 -32.28 -46.44
C LEU A 10 -21.73 -32.20 -44.94
N ALA A 11 -21.76 -33.35 -44.24
CA ALA A 11 -22.02 -33.41 -42.80
C ALA A 11 -20.84 -32.90 -41.95
N THR A 12 -19.59 -33.03 -42.40
CA THR A 12 -18.40 -32.53 -41.69
C THR A 12 -18.24 -31.00 -41.76
N VAL A 13 -18.83 -30.33 -42.75
CA VAL A 13 -18.78 -28.86 -42.88
C VAL A 13 -19.71 -28.17 -41.87
N LEU A 14 -20.72 -28.87 -41.33
CA LEU A 14 -21.73 -28.31 -40.42
C LEU A 14 -21.32 -28.27 -38.94
N VAL A 15 -20.12 -28.77 -38.58
CA VAL A 15 -19.61 -28.79 -37.19
C VAL A 15 -18.53 -27.72 -36.95
N THR A 16 -18.37 -26.76 -37.87
CA THR A 16 -17.51 -25.60 -37.63
C THR A 16 -18.18 -24.65 -36.65
N THR A 17 -18.05 -24.92 -35.35
CA THR A 17 -18.30 -23.91 -34.34
C THR A 17 -17.35 -22.75 -34.58
N PRO A 18 -17.82 -21.48 -34.53
CA PRO A 18 -16.92 -20.35 -34.61
C PRO A 18 -15.91 -20.45 -33.46
N ALA A 19 -14.63 -20.55 -33.79
CA ALA A 19 -13.56 -20.37 -32.85
C ALA A 19 -13.52 -18.89 -32.47
N PHE A 20 -14.40 -18.49 -31.53
CA PHE A 20 -14.24 -17.21 -30.86
C PHE A 20 -12.94 -17.29 -30.09
N ALA A 21 -11.98 -16.42 -30.43
CA ALA A 21 -10.83 -16.20 -29.59
C ALA A 21 -11.37 -15.70 -28.23
N GLU A 22 -11.33 -16.58 -27.22
CA GLU A 22 -11.78 -16.24 -25.89
C GLU A 22 -10.83 -15.21 -25.31
N MET A 23 -11.28 -13.95 -25.26
CA MET A 23 -10.49 -12.84 -24.75
C MET A 23 -10.22 -13.05 -23.25
N LYS A 24 -8.95 -13.14 -22.89
CA LYS A 24 -8.51 -13.39 -21.51
C LYS A 24 -8.37 -12.08 -20.76
N ILE A 25 -9.30 -11.84 -19.87
CA ILE A 25 -9.35 -10.64 -19.04
C ILE A 25 -8.87 -11.00 -17.63
N ALA A 26 -8.05 -10.14 -17.05
CA ALA A 26 -7.69 -10.18 -15.65
C ALA A 26 -7.95 -8.84 -14.95
N VAL A 27 -7.97 -8.88 -13.63
CA VAL A 27 -8.03 -7.72 -12.75
C VAL A 27 -6.87 -7.78 -11.77
N LEU A 28 -6.24 -6.64 -11.55
CA LEU A 28 -5.11 -6.48 -10.65
C LEU A 28 -5.33 -5.29 -9.71
N ASN A 29 -5.13 -5.53 -8.42
CA ASN A 29 -5.01 -4.46 -7.44
C ASN A 29 -3.53 -4.12 -7.22
N TYR A 30 -3.06 -3.06 -7.89
CA TYR A 30 -1.68 -2.57 -7.79
C TYR A 30 -1.31 -2.15 -6.36
N GLN A 31 -2.25 -1.50 -5.66
CA GLN A 31 -2.00 -1.00 -4.30
C GLN A 31 -1.84 -2.17 -3.31
N MET A 32 -2.73 -3.15 -3.37
CA MET A 32 -2.64 -4.36 -2.56
C MET A 32 -1.36 -5.13 -2.87
N ALA A 33 -0.99 -5.27 -4.15
CA ALA A 33 0.24 -5.96 -4.54
C ALA A 33 1.49 -5.32 -3.94
N LEU A 34 1.57 -3.98 -3.91
CA LEU A 34 2.67 -3.26 -3.26
C LEU A 34 2.67 -3.49 -1.75
N LEU A 35 1.52 -3.30 -1.09
CA LEU A 35 1.42 -3.32 0.38
C LEU A 35 1.55 -4.71 1.00
N GLU A 36 1.08 -5.75 0.31
CA GLU A 36 1.10 -7.12 0.82
C GLU A 36 2.37 -7.91 0.45
N SER A 37 3.25 -7.31 -0.37
CA SER A 37 4.56 -7.88 -0.69
C SER A 37 5.41 -8.09 0.57
N ASP A 38 6.28 -9.09 0.54
CA ASP A 38 7.17 -9.40 1.67
C ASP A 38 8.16 -8.26 1.93
N ALA A 39 8.54 -7.54 0.88
CA ALA A 39 9.38 -6.36 0.99
C ALA A 39 8.67 -5.20 1.71
N ALA A 40 7.38 -4.97 1.44
CA ALA A 40 6.59 -4.00 2.21
C ALA A 40 6.38 -4.42 3.67
N LYS A 41 6.15 -5.71 3.94
CA LYS A 41 6.06 -6.24 5.31
C LYS A 41 7.37 -6.04 6.09
N ARG A 42 8.52 -6.32 5.46
CA ARG A 42 9.85 -6.07 6.04
C ARG A 42 10.05 -4.58 6.31
N TYR A 43 9.71 -3.72 5.35
CA TYR A 43 9.77 -2.29 5.53
C TYR A 43 8.94 -1.82 6.73
N ALA A 44 7.71 -2.33 6.91
CA ALA A 44 6.87 -1.97 8.05
C ALA A 44 7.56 -2.28 9.40
N VAL A 45 8.17 -3.47 9.52
CA VAL A 45 8.92 -3.87 10.72
C VAL A 45 10.15 -2.99 10.94
N ASP A 46 10.90 -2.70 9.88
CA ASP A 46 12.11 -1.87 9.97
C ASP A 46 11.78 -0.41 10.26
N ALA A 47 10.69 0.11 9.69
CA ALA A 47 10.16 1.43 9.96
C ALA A 47 9.70 1.56 11.41
N GLU A 48 9.00 0.56 11.96
CA GLU A 48 8.62 0.54 13.37
C GLU A 48 9.84 0.60 14.29
N LYS A 49 10.88 -0.19 14.02
CA LYS A 49 12.14 -0.16 14.78
C LYS A 49 12.86 1.17 14.65
N LYS A 50 12.93 1.73 13.44
CA LYS A 50 13.66 2.97 13.14
C LYS A 50 12.97 4.19 13.75
N PHE A 51 11.65 4.28 13.64
CA PHE A 51 10.87 5.46 14.00
C PHE A 51 10.18 5.36 15.37
N GLY A 52 10.11 4.16 15.96
CA GLY A 52 9.48 3.90 17.26
C GLY A 52 10.04 4.75 18.41
N PRO A 53 11.37 4.91 18.55
CA PRO A 53 11.93 5.78 19.59
C PRO A 53 11.51 7.25 19.45
N GLN A 54 11.47 7.77 18.22
CA GLN A 54 11.07 9.15 17.93
C GLN A 54 9.58 9.37 18.20
N LEU A 55 8.73 8.40 17.82
CA LEU A 55 7.31 8.40 18.16
C LEU A 55 7.08 8.42 19.68
N THR A 56 7.83 7.60 20.42
CA THR A 56 7.75 7.56 21.88
C THR A 56 8.15 8.90 22.50
N LYS A 57 9.20 9.53 21.97
CA LYS A 57 9.64 10.87 22.41
C LYS A 57 8.58 11.94 22.14
N LEU A 58 7.95 11.93 20.96
CA LEU A 58 6.85 12.85 20.63
C LEU A 58 5.65 12.67 21.57
N LYS A 59 5.25 11.42 21.84
CA LYS A 59 4.15 11.13 22.79
C LYS A 59 4.48 11.62 24.20
N THR A 60 5.76 11.55 24.59
CA THR A 60 6.22 12.03 25.89
C THR A 60 6.18 13.56 25.96
N LEU A 61 6.62 14.25 24.89
CA LEU A 61 6.55 15.71 24.77
C LEU A 61 5.10 16.20 24.80
N GLU A 62 4.21 15.55 24.06
CA GLU A 62 2.78 15.85 24.03
C GLU A 62 2.13 15.69 25.41
N SER A 63 2.33 14.53 26.04
CA SER A 63 1.80 14.26 27.39
C SER A 63 2.34 15.26 28.42
N SER A 64 3.64 15.59 28.33
CA SER A 64 4.26 16.57 29.21
C SER A 64 3.71 17.98 29.01
N ALA A 65 3.53 18.41 27.76
CA ALA A 65 2.95 19.72 27.45
C ALA A 65 1.50 19.80 27.93
N LYS A 66 0.71 18.75 27.71
CA LYS A 66 -0.67 18.64 28.22
C LYS A 66 -0.70 18.74 29.75
N GLY A 67 0.17 18.01 30.44
CA GLY A 67 0.26 18.07 31.91
C GLY A 67 0.71 19.43 32.47
N ILE A 68 1.47 20.23 31.70
CA ILE A 68 1.76 21.63 32.08
C ILE A 68 0.52 22.50 31.87
N GLN A 69 -0.18 22.32 30.74
CA GLN A 69 -1.39 23.06 30.45
C GLN A 69 -2.48 22.80 31.49
N ASP A 70 -2.69 21.54 31.89
CA ASP A 70 -3.65 21.18 32.92
C ASP A 70 -3.30 21.82 34.28
N ARG A 71 -2.00 21.91 34.63
CA ARG A 71 -1.53 22.61 35.84
C ARG A 71 -1.76 24.12 35.78
N LEU A 72 -1.52 24.75 34.64
CA LEU A 72 -1.78 26.17 34.43
C LEU A 72 -3.28 26.50 34.58
N VAL A 73 -4.14 25.65 34.00
CA VAL A 73 -5.61 25.79 34.12
C VAL A 73 -6.08 25.57 35.55
N ALA A 74 -5.62 24.50 36.21
CA ALA A 74 -6.01 24.17 37.57
C ALA A 74 -5.53 25.20 38.61
N GLY A 75 -4.34 25.78 38.41
CA GLY A 75 -3.81 26.81 39.29
C GLY A 75 -4.55 28.14 39.17
N GLY A 76 -5.12 28.45 38.00
CA GLY A 76 -5.92 29.66 37.76
C GLY A 76 -5.26 30.91 38.34
N ASP A 77 -6.04 31.82 38.91
CA ASP A 77 -5.52 33.05 39.54
C ASP A 77 -4.81 32.84 40.88
N LYS A 78 -4.84 31.61 41.43
CA LYS A 78 -4.21 31.27 42.71
C LYS A 78 -2.73 30.89 42.56
N MET A 79 -2.25 30.72 41.34
CA MET A 79 -0.85 30.37 41.05
C MET A 79 0.06 31.59 41.26
N GLN A 80 1.20 31.37 41.93
CA GLN A 80 2.22 32.42 42.10
C GLN A 80 2.80 32.81 40.73
N GLN A 81 3.00 34.11 40.50
CA GLN A 81 3.43 34.64 39.20
C GLN A 81 4.72 33.98 38.68
N GLY A 82 5.74 33.83 39.52
CA GLY A 82 7.00 33.18 39.11
C GLY A 82 6.83 31.71 38.70
N GLU A 83 5.92 30.98 39.35
CA GLU A 83 5.61 29.59 38.98
C GLU A 83 4.84 29.52 37.65
N ARG A 84 3.91 30.45 37.43
CA ARG A 84 3.20 30.58 36.15
C ARG A 84 4.18 30.84 35.01
N GLU A 85 5.05 31.83 35.15
CA GLU A 85 6.02 32.20 34.12
C GLU A 85 6.96 31.03 33.79
N ARG A 86 7.39 30.28 34.80
CA ARG A 86 8.20 29.06 34.64
C ARG A 86 7.46 27.99 33.82
N LEU A 87 6.22 27.68 34.19
CA LEU A 87 5.40 26.68 33.51
C LEU A 87 5.07 27.10 32.07
N GLU A 88 4.77 28.38 31.82
CA GLU A 88 4.55 28.90 30.48
C GLU A 88 5.79 28.80 29.59
N LEU A 89 6.97 29.09 30.14
CA LEU A 89 8.24 28.93 29.42
C LEU A 89 8.51 27.46 29.10
N GLU A 90 8.33 26.56 30.07
CA GLU A 90 8.48 25.11 29.89
C GLU A 90 7.50 24.59 28.82
N PHE A 91 6.24 25.03 28.87
CA PHE A 91 5.23 24.68 27.87
C PHE A 91 5.65 25.13 26.47
N LYS A 92 6.05 26.39 26.31
CA LYS A 92 6.52 26.94 25.03
C LYS A 92 7.73 26.17 24.50
N GLN A 93 8.66 25.77 25.37
CA GLN A 93 9.81 24.96 24.98
C GLN A 93 9.38 23.58 24.48
N LYS A 94 8.56 22.85 25.24
CA LYS A 94 8.08 21.52 24.84
C LYS A 94 7.24 21.54 23.56
N ALA A 95 6.42 22.58 23.38
CA ALA A 95 5.64 22.77 22.17
C ALA A 95 6.54 22.98 20.94
N ARG A 96 7.60 23.79 21.06
CA ARG A 96 8.59 23.97 19.97
C ARG A 96 9.34 22.67 19.66
N ASP A 97 9.79 21.97 20.70
CA ASP A 97 10.50 20.70 20.53
C ASP A 97 9.62 19.64 19.86
N TYR A 98 8.34 19.58 20.24
CA TYR A 98 7.35 18.70 19.60
C TYR A 98 7.17 19.06 18.13
N GLN A 99 6.95 20.34 17.81
CA GLN A 99 6.76 20.80 16.43
C GLN A 99 7.97 20.46 15.56
N PHE A 100 9.18 20.74 16.05
CA PHE A 100 10.42 20.44 15.34
C PHE A 100 10.58 18.93 15.08
N GLN A 101 10.47 18.11 16.14
CA GLN A 101 10.66 16.66 16.02
C GLN A 101 9.54 15.98 15.22
N SER A 102 8.31 16.51 15.27
CA SER A 102 7.18 16.00 14.49
C SER A 102 7.42 16.25 13.00
N LYS A 103 7.88 17.46 12.65
CA LYS A 103 8.25 17.80 11.28
C LYS A 103 9.38 16.90 10.78
N GLU A 104 10.46 16.78 11.54
CA GLU A 104 11.61 15.94 11.19
C GLU A 104 11.20 14.47 10.98
N LEU A 105 10.39 13.91 11.89
CA LEU A 105 9.88 12.55 11.78
C LEU A 105 9.03 12.36 10.52
N ASN A 106 8.13 13.29 10.23
CA ASN A 106 7.26 13.21 9.06
C ASN A 106 8.05 13.30 7.75
N GLU A 107 9.05 14.18 7.68
CA GLU A 107 9.96 14.27 6.53
C GLU A 107 10.77 12.98 6.35
N ALA A 108 11.33 12.44 7.44
CA ALA A 108 12.10 11.20 7.41
C ALA A 108 11.25 10.00 6.98
N LYS A 109 10.01 9.89 7.47
CA LYS A 109 9.04 8.87 7.03
C LYS A 109 8.70 9.02 5.55
N ALA A 110 8.38 10.24 5.11
CA ALA A 110 8.05 10.48 3.70
C ALA A 110 9.21 10.15 2.75
N VAL A 111 10.46 10.41 3.16
CA VAL A 111 11.65 10.00 2.40
C VAL A 111 11.77 8.47 2.35
N ALA A 112 11.61 7.80 3.49
CA ALA A 112 11.70 6.35 3.57
C ALA A 112 10.61 5.65 2.74
N ASP A 113 9.36 6.14 2.80
CA ASP A 113 8.24 5.61 2.02
C ASP A 113 8.48 5.78 0.52
N ARG A 114 9.00 6.95 0.09
CA ARG A 114 9.35 7.17 -1.32
C ARG A 114 10.44 6.23 -1.80
N GLU A 115 11.48 6.00 -0.99
CA GLU A 115 12.56 5.09 -1.36
C GLU A 115 12.09 3.64 -1.43
N MET A 116 11.24 3.21 -0.49
CA MET A 116 10.57 1.90 -0.58
C MET A 116 9.80 1.78 -1.89
N LEU A 117 8.93 2.75 -2.22
CA LEU A 117 8.14 2.70 -3.45
C LEU A 117 9.01 2.72 -4.71
N LYS A 118 10.14 3.43 -4.69
CA LYS A 118 11.11 3.46 -5.80
C LYS A 118 11.73 2.08 -6.04
N GLN A 119 11.92 1.29 -4.99
CA GLN A 119 12.44 -0.08 -5.08
C GLN A 119 11.34 -1.09 -5.45
N LEU A 120 10.12 -0.91 -4.96
CA LEU A 120 9.01 -1.85 -5.19
C LEU A 120 8.37 -1.72 -6.58
N LYS A 121 8.25 -0.50 -7.13
CA LYS A 121 7.60 -0.27 -8.43
C LYS A 121 8.20 -1.11 -9.56
N PRO A 122 9.53 -1.13 -9.79
CA PRO A 122 10.11 -1.93 -10.86
C PRO A 122 9.89 -3.44 -10.67
N LYS A 123 9.88 -3.92 -9.42
CA LYS A 123 9.59 -5.32 -9.10
C LYS A 123 8.14 -5.68 -9.39
N LEU A 124 7.21 -4.79 -9.06
CA LEU A 124 5.81 -4.93 -9.40
C LEU A 124 5.62 -4.99 -10.91
N ASP A 125 6.16 -4.02 -11.65
CA ASP A 125 6.01 -3.94 -13.10
C ASP A 125 6.54 -5.22 -13.77
N SER A 126 7.70 -5.72 -13.34
CA SER A 126 8.28 -6.97 -13.83
C SER A 126 7.41 -8.19 -13.49
N ALA A 127 6.87 -8.25 -12.27
CA ALA A 127 6.00 -9.34 -11.85
C ALA A 127 4.68 -9.35 -12.63
N VAL A 128 4.09 -8.17 -12.86
CA VAL A 128 2.88 -8.00 -13.67
C VAL A 128 3.11 -8.47 -15.09
N GLU A 129 4.20 -8.02 -15.73
CA GLU A 129 4.54 -8.42 -17.09
C GLU A 129 4.70 -9.94 -17.22
N GLU A 130 5.36 -10.59 -16.26
CA GLU A 130 5.52 -12.04 -16.25
C GLU A 130 4.20 -12.79 -16.05
N VAL A 131 3.33 -12.32 -15.16
CA VAL A 131 2.01 -12.94 -14.93
C VAL A 131 1.12 -12.77 -16.17
N ILE A 132 1.15 -11.59 -16.81
CA ILE A 132 0.44 -11.32 -18.06
C ILE A 132 0.87 -12.30 -19.15
N LYS A 133 2.19 -12.43 -19.37
CA LYS A 133 2.75 -13.33 -20.40
C LYS A 133 2.43 -14.79 -20.12
N LYS A 134 2.56 -15.25 -18.86
CA LYS A 134 2.30 -16.65 -18.48
C LYS A 134 0.81 -17.01 -18.56
N GLY A 135 -0.08 -16.10 -18.18
CA GLY A 135 -1.53 -16.30 -18.30
C GLY A 135 -2.07 -16.13 -19.72
N ALA A 136 -1.28 -15.51 -20.60
CA ALA A 136 -1.68 -15.05 -21.92
C ALA A 136 -2.91 -14.14 -21.86
N PHE A 137 -2.89 -13.16 -20.94
CA PHE A 137 -3.97 -12.20 -20.80
C PHE A 137 -3.90 -11.12 -21.88
N ASP A 138 -5.05 -10.80 -22.47
CA ASP A 138 -5.18 -9.76 -23.50
C ASP A 138 -5.45 -8.39 -22.87
N LEU A 139 -6.16 -8.37 -21.72
CA LEU A 139 -6.54 -7.16 -21.00
C LEU A 139 -6.38 -7.35 -19.50
N VAL A 140 -5.82 -6.34 -18.85
CA VAL A 140 -5.77 -6.25 -17.38
C VAL A 140 -6.41 -4.95 -16.95
N PHE A 141 -7.44 -5.05 -16.12
CA PHE A 141 -8.06 -3.89 -15.49
C PHE A 141 -7.50 -3.65 -14.09
N GLU A 142 -7.41 -2.38 -13.71
CA GLU A 142 -7.15 -2.01 -12.33
C GLU A 142 -8.42 -2.25 -11.49
N ARG A 143 -8.28 -2.73 -10.25
CA ARG A 143 -9.41 -3.15 -9.40
C ARG A 143 -10.45 -2.06 -9.14
N GLY A 144 -10.05 -0.80 -9.00
CA GLY A 144 -10.91 0.37 -8.84
C GLY A 144 -11.68 0.76 -10.10
N ALA A 145 -11.32 0.26 -11.28
CA ALA A 145 -12.09 0.44 -12.51
C ALA A 145 -13.22 -0.60 -12.68
N VAL A 146 -13.35 -1.56 -11.77
CA VAL A 146 -14.31 -2.68 -11.89
C VAL A 146 -15.19 -2.79 -10.65
N ILE A 147 -16.51 -2.84 -10.85
CA ILE A 147 -17.50 -2.92 -9.77
C ILE A 147 -17.42 -4.27 -9.03
N ASP A 148 -17.43 -5.38 -9.77
CA ASP A 148 -17.36 -6.73 -9.22
C ASP A 148 -16.45 -7.64 -10.04
N VAL A 149 -15.74 -8.54 -9.35
CA VAL A 149 -14.71 -9.39 -9.94
C VAL A 149 -14.80 -10.78 -9.31
N LYS A 150 -15.02 -11.79 -10.15
CA LYS A 150 -14.92 -13.19 -9.70
C LYS A 150 -13.46 -13.54 -9.39
N PRO A 151 -13.18 -14.34 -8.35
CA PRO A 151 -11.81 -14.67 -7.94
C PRO A 151 -10.91 -15.22 -9.05
N GLN A 152 -11.48 -15.94 -10.01
CA GLN A 152 -10.76 -16.50 -11.16
C GLN A 152 -10.15 -15.45 -12.12
N TYR A 153 -10.67 -14.22 -12.11
CA TYR A 153 -10.14 -13.11 -12.91
C TYR A 153 -9.16 -12.24 -12.11
N ASP A 154 -9.06 -12.41 -10.80
CA ASP A 154 -8.16 -11.63 -9.95
C ASP A 154 -6.76 -12.27 -9.93
N ILE A 155 -5.79 -11.60 -10.52
CA ILE A 155 -4.39 -12.05 -10.58
C ILE A 155 -3.52 -11.45 -9.48
N THR A 156 -4.08 -10.64 -8.57
CA THR A 156 -3.32 -9.88 -7.57
C THR A 156 -2.42 -10.79 -6.73
N ARG A 157 -2.92 -11.94 -6.28
CA ARG A 157 -2.11 -12.91 -5.50
C ARG A 157 -0.97 -13.49 -6.31
N GLN A 158 -1.20 -13.83 -7.58
CA GLN A 158 -0.17 -14.37 -8.47
C GLN A 158 0.95 -13.34 -8.68
N VAL A 159 0.57 -12.06 -8.80
CA VAL A 159 1.53 -10.95 -8.90
C VAL A 159 2.31 -10.78 -7.60
N ILE A 160 1.66 -10.81 -6.42
CA ILE A 160 2.34 -10.74 -5.11
C ILE A 160 3.36 -11.88 -4.95
N GLU A 161 2.94 -13.11 -5.23
CA GLU A 161 3.81 -14.28 -5.17
C GLU A 161 5.01 -14.13 -6.11
N ARG A 162 4.78 -13.62 -7.32
CA ARG A 162 5.86 -13.39 -8.27
C ARG A 162 6.80 -12.29 -7.81
N MET A 163 6.28 -11.17 -7.31
CA MET A 163 7.09 -10.09 -6.72
C MET A 163 8.00 -10.61 -5.61
N ASN A 164 7.49 -11.48 -4.73
CA ASN A 164 8.26 -12.04 -3.62
C ASN A 164 9.38 -12.98 -4.08
N GLN A 165 9.27 -13.56 -5.28
CA GLN A 165 10.32 -14.37 -5.90
C GLN A 165 11.39 -13.55 -6.63
N LEU A 166 11.09 -12.30 -6.98
CA LEU A 166 12.03 -11.38 -7.63
C LEU A 166 13.00 -10.81 -6.58
N LYS A 167 14.26 -11.23 -6.67
CA LYS A 167 15.35 -10.80 -5.77
C LYS A 167 15.57 -9.29 -5.85
#